data_AF-A0A3M7PC19-F1
#
_entry.id   AF-A0A3M7PC19-F1
#
_cell.length_a   1.000
_cell.length_b   1.000
_cell.length_c   1.000
_cell.angle_alpha   90.00
_cell.angle_beta   90.00
_cell.angle_gamma   90.00
#
_symmetry.space_group_name_H-M   'P 1'
#
loop_
_entity.id
_entity.type
_entity.pdbx_description
1 polymer ?
#
loop_
_entity_poly.entity_id
_entity_poly.type
_entity_poly.pdbx_seq_one_letter_code
_entity_poly.pdbx_strand_id
1 'polypeptide(L)'
;MITKTKRLENSTPIFSGNPRDDVYDWLFMVKQGFISANIEEKMKLNAIVNFVSDLPLLILKKHIESQSNWISFENELKSTFRNINRDQKIRSELISLKNREGLSIENYVSKFLTLTNKISFMAEDEKMFHFTQGLKESTKRELVCRNITILNSAIPLAIQLESFTKSVAKINYFRNNKSKNNVLFKKQYLDLFDLWIYSLKTHNRFHDMI
;
A
#
# COMPACT_ATOMS: atom_id res chain seq x y z
N MET A 1 -14.66 -0.74 41.82
CA MET A 1 -14.35 -0.13 40.52
C MET A 1 -12.83 -0.06 40.39
N ILE A 2 -12.22 -0.82 39.48
CA ILE A 2 -10.77 -0.78 39.27
C ILE A 2 -10.48 0.46 38.43
N THR A 3 -9.83 1.47 39.02
CA THR A 3 -9.30 2.62 38.29
C THR A 3 -8.24 2.14 37.32
N LYS A 4 -8.62 1.95 36.05
CA LYS A 4 -7.68 1.66 34.96
C LYS A 4 -6.66 2.81 34.96
N THR A 5 -5.41 2.52 35.26
CA THR A 5 -4.34 3.51 35.27
C THR A 5 -4.27 4.14 33.87
N LYS A 6 -4.48 5.46 33.80
CA LYS A 6 -4.41 6.22 32.54
C LYS A 6 -2.98 6.15 32.01
N ARG A 7 -2.71 5.24 31.09
CA ARG A 7 -1.39 5.00 30.50
C ARG A 7 -1.54 4.84 28.99
N LEU A 8 -0.54 5.29 28.25
CA LEU A 8 -0.43 5.03 26.82
C LEU A 8 -0.37 3.53 26.58
N GLU A 9 -0.93 3.08 25.46
CA GLU A 9 -0.87 1.68 25.07
C GLU A 9 0.57 1.26 24.74
N ASN A 10 0.92 0.01 25.07
CA ASN A 10 2.23 -0.60 24.78
C ASN A 10 2.54 -0.68 23.27
N SER A 11 1.56 -0.46 22.40
CA SER A 11 1.69 -0.39 20.94
C SER A 11 2.34 0.91 20.46
N THR A 12 2.47 1.92 21.32
CA THR A 12 3.10 3.19 20.96
C THR A 12 4.60 2.96 20.71
N PRO A 13 5.13 3.30 19.53
CA PRO A 13 6.54 3.09 19.22
C PRO A 13 7.45 4.02 20.04
N ILE A 14 8.67 3.57 20.31
CA ILE A 14 9.72 4.39 20.93
C ILE A 14 10.31 5.31 19.86
N PHE A 15 10.40 6.60 20.15
CA PHE A 15 11.04 7.59 19.28
C PHE A 15 12.48 7.84 19.70
N SER A 16 13.42 7.49 18.83
CA SER A 16 14.86 7.65 19.06
C SER A 16 15.45 8.89 18.39
N GLY A 17 14.69 9.50 17.47
CA GLY A 17 15.20 10.59 16.62
C GLY A 17 16.07 10.11 15.46
N ASN A 18 16.06 8.82 15.14
CA ASN A 18 16.71 8.26 13.96
C ASN A 18 16.10 8.86 12.69
N PRO A 19 16.87 9.09 11.60
CA PRO A 19 16.32 9.53 10.31
C PRO A 19 15.18 8.69 9.71
N ARG A 20 15.03 7.43 10.17
CA ARG A 20 13.90 6.56 9.80
C ARG A 20 12.62 6.86 10.58
N ASP A 21 12.73 7.47 11.75
CA ASP A 21 11.61 7.85 12.60
C ASP A 21 11.02 9.18 12.10
N ASP A 22 9.74 9.21 11.79
CA ASP A 22 9.05 10.46 11.44
C ASP A 22 8.45 11.06 12.72
N VAL A 23 9.01 12.20 13.16
CA VAL A 23 8.58 12.90 14.37
C VAL A 23 7.09 13.28 14.33
N TYR A 24 6.52 13.57 13.15
CA TYR A 24 5.12 13.93 13.02
C TYR A 24 4.21 12.71 13.15
N ASP A 25 4.60 11.57 12.56
CA ASP A 25 3.85 10.32 12.68
C ASP A 25 3.85 9.83 14.14
N TRP A 26 5.00 9.91 14.82
CA TRP A 26 5.10 9.56 16.24
C TRP A 26 4.26 10.49 17.13
N LEU A 27 4.36 11.81 16.95
CA LEU A 27 3.56 12.78 17.69
C LEU A 27 2.05 12.56 17.49
N PHE A 28 1.63 12.19 16.28
CA PHE A 28 0.25 11.84 15.99
C PHE A 28 -0.21 10.64 16.85
N MET A 29 0.56 9.55 16.85
CA MET A 29 0.24 8.35 17.63
C MET A 29 0.14 8.64 19.13
N VAL A 30 1.10 9.38 19.69
CA VAL A 30 1.09 9.77 21.10
C VAL A 30 -0.12 10.63 21.45
N LYS A 31 -0.49 11.59 20.58
CA LYS A 31 -1.68 12.42 20.80
C LYS A 31 -2.97 11.60 20.80
N GLN A 32 -3.10 10.64 19.88
CA GLN A 32 -4.24 9.71 19.92
C GLN A 32 -4.25 8.90 21.21
N GLY A 33 -3.09 8.43 21.66
CA GLY A 33 -2.96 7.74 22.94
C GLY A 33 -3.36 8.60 24.14
N PHE A 34 -3.01 9.89 24.16
CA PHE A 34 -3.45 10.82 25.21
C PHE A 34 -4.98 10.97 25.25
N ILE A 35 -5.60 11.09 24.08
CA ILE A 35 -7.07 11.19 23.96
C ILE A 35 -7.72 9.91 24.47
N SER A 36 -7.28 8.75 23.98
CA SER A 36 -7.83 7.43 24.35
C SER A 36 -7.67 7.11 25.84
N ALA A 37 -6.53 7.48 26.43
CA ALA A 37 -6.27 7.25 27.85
C ALA A 37 -6.74 8.42 28.77
N ASN A 38 -7.35 9.46 28.20
CA ASN A 38 -7.80 10.66 28.91
C ASN A 38 -6.72 11.28 29.81
N ILE A 39 -5.52 11.45 29.25
CA ILE A 39 -4.34 11.98 29.94
C ILE A 39 -4.47 13.49 30.12
N GLU A 40 -4.40 13.95 31.36
CA GLU A 40 -4.42 15.38 31.70
C GLU A 40 -3.17 16.10 31.19
N GLU A 41 -3.30 17.38 30.83
CA GLU A 41 -2.23 18.19 30.25
C GLU A 41 -0.92 18.12 31.05
N LYS A 42 -1.02 18.28 32.38
CA LYS A 42 0.11 18.23 33.31
C LYS A 42 0.84 16.88 33.36
N MET A 43 0.20 15.80 32.91
CA MET A 43 0.75 14.45 32.93
C MET A 43 1.35 14.04 31.59
N LYS A 44 1.12 14.79 30.50
CA LYS A 44 1.53 14.38 29.14
C LYS A 44 3.02 14.13 29.00
N LEU A 45 3.87 15.00 29.55
CA LEU A 45 5.33 14.83 29.50
C LEU A 45 5.79 13.57 30.24
N ASN A 46 5.25 13.34 31.45
CA ASN A 46 5.56 12.15 32.24
C ASN A 46 5.03 10.86 31.59
N ALA A 47 3.90 10.95 30.88
CA ALA A 47 3.27 9.79 30.23
C ALA A 47 4.12 9.22 29.08
N ILE A 48 5.00 10.03 28.48
CA ILE A 48 5.79 9.62 27.30
C ILE A 48 7.21 9.17 27.61
N VAL A 49 7.63 9.15 28.88
CA VAL A 49 9.03 8.86 29.28
C VAL A 49 9.52 7.51 28.72
N ASN A 50 8.66 6.49 28.68
CA ASN A 50 9.00 5.17 28.17
C ASN A 50 8.95 5.05 26.63
N PHE A 51 8.54 6.12 25.94
CA PHE A 51 8.31 6.15 24.49
C PHE A 51 9.27 7.09 23.77
N VAL A 52 10.28 7.61 24.46
CA VAL A 52 11.39 8.38 23.89
C VAL A 52 12.71 7.79 24.36
N SER A 53 13.72 7.80 23.50
CA SER A 53 15.10 7.41 23.84
C SER A 53 16.09 8.48 23.39
N ASP A 54 17.37 8.31 23.73
CA ASP A 54 18.49 9.10 23.19
C ASP A 54 18.31 10.63 23.30
N LEU A 55 18.59 11.39 22.24
CA LEU A 55 18.48 12.84 22.22
C LEU A 55 17.04 13.32 22.53
N PRO A 56 15.96 12.72 21.99
CA PRO A 56 14.59 13.03 22.43
C PRO A 56 14.36 12.92 23.94
N LEU A 57 14.95 11.92 24.60
CA LEU A 57 14.84 11.76 26.06
C LEU A 57 15.54 12.90 26.82
N LEU A 58 16.68 13.38 26.33
CA LEU A 58 17.38 14.54 26.91
C LEU A 58 16.54 15.82 26.81
N ILE A 59 15.90 16.04 25.66
CA ILE A 59 14.96 17.15 25.45
C ILE A 59 13.78 17.02 26.42
N LEU A 60 13.18 15.83 26.52
CA LEU A 60 12.07 15.59 27.44
C LEU A 60 12.47 15.88 28.89
N LYS A 61 13.63 15.39 29.33
CA LYS A 61 14.15 15.62 30.69
C LYS A 61 14.26 17.11 31.00
N LYS A 62 14.84 17.91 30.10
CA LYS A 62 14.93 19.37 30.22
C LYS A 62 13.54 20.02 30.38
N HIS A 63 12.56 19.55 29.62
CA HIS A 63 11.19 20.07 29.66
C HIS A 63 10.43 19.70 30.95
N ILE A 64 10.67 18.51 31.50
CA ILE A 64 10.13 18.08 32.80
C ILE A 64 10.74 18.90 33.94
N GLU A 65 12.07 19.06 33.95
CA GLU A 65 12.79 19.81 35.00
C GLU A 65 12.40 21.30 35.02
N SER A 66 12.18 21.89 33.84
CA SER A 66 11.73 23.29 33.70
C SER A 66 10.21 23.48 33.88
N GLN A 67 9.44 22.43 34.19
CA GLN A 67 7.98 22.46 34.32
C GLN A 67 7.26 23.09 33.11
N SER A 68 7.83 22.88 31.92
CA SER A 68 7.25 23.36 30.68
C SER A 68 5.99 22.57 30.28
N ASN A 69 5.22 23.10 29.33
CA ASN A 69 4.03 22.43 28.82
C ASN A 69 4.32 21.55 27.60
N TRP A 70 3.35 20.70 27.24
CA TRP A 70 3.42 19.81 26.07
C TRP A 70 3.72 20.56 24.76
N ILE A 71 3.14 21.75 24.56
CA ILE A 71 3.27 22.52 23.33
C ILE A 71 4.72 22.98 23.12
N SER A 72 5.37 23.46 24.18
CA SER A 72 6.79 23.85 24.15
C SER A 72 7.69 22.66 23.78
N PHE A 73 7.47 21.50 24.42
CA PHE A 73 8.19 20.27 24.08
C PHE A 73 7.96 19.83 22.64
N GLU A 74 6.69 19.81 22.19
CA GLU A 74 6.32 19.42 20.83
C GLU A 74 7.00 20.32 19.78
N ASN A 75 7.05 21.62 20.02
CA ASN A 75 7.68 22.57 19.11
C ASN A 75 9.20 22.38 19.05
N GLU A 76 9.85 22.18 20.19
CA GLU A 76 11.29 21.90 20.21
C GLU A 76 11.59 20.57 19.51
N LEU A 77 10.83 19.51 19.81
CA LEU A 77 11.00 18.20 19.19
C LEU A 77 10.85 18.28 17.67
N LYS A 78 9.81 18.99 17.18
CA LYS A 78 9.67 19.27 15.75
C LYS A 78 10.85 20.05 15.22
N SER A 79 11.30 21.12 15.87
CA SER A 79 12.40 21.93 15.36
C SER A 79 13.72 21.15 15.23
N THR A 80 14.01 20.27 16.20
CA THR A 80 15.24 19.46 16.24
C THR A 80 15.22 18.33 15.23
N PHE A 81 14.08 17.64 15.08
CA PHE A 81 13.95 16.44 14.23
C PHE A 81 13.20 16.71 12.92
N ARG A 82 12.89 17.96 12.59
CA ARG A 82 12.30 18.32 11.30
C ARG A 82 13.31 17.99 10.22
N ASN A 83 12.97 17.01 9.41
CA ASN A 83 13.68 16.81 8.16
C ASN A 83 13.38 18.00 7.24
N ILE A 84 14.38 18.87 7.02
CA ILE A 84 14.29 20.11 6.25
C ILE A 84 13.74 19.85 4.84
N ASN A 85 14.03 18.68 4.28
CA ASN A 85 13.60 18.27 2.95
C ASN A 85 12.37 17.35 2.95
N ARG A 86 11.68 17.16 4.10
CA ARG A 86 10.54 16.25 4.23
C ARG A 86 9.46 16.54 3.20
N ASP A 87 8.97 17.77 3.16
CA ASP A 87 7.84 18.14 2.31
C ASP A 87 8.21 18.05 0.83
N GLN A 88 9.43 18.48 0.47
CA GLN A 88 9.94 18.36 -0.89
C GLN A 88 10.12 16.91 -1.31
N LYS A 89 10.60 16.05 -0.41
CA LYS A 89 10.77 14.61 -0.66
C LYS A 89 9.41 13.93 -0.85
N ILE A 90 8.44 14.22 0.02
CA ILE A 90 7.07 13.69 -0.08
C ILE A 90 6.43 14.14 -1.41
N ARG A 91 6.56 15.42 -1.79
CA ARG A 91 6.04 15.94 -3.06
C ARG A 91 6.72 15.28 -4.26
N SER A 92 8.04 15.11 -4.22
CA SER A 92 8.80 14.40 -5.27
C SER A 92 8.37 12.93 -5.39
N GLU A 93 8.14 12.26 -4.26
CA GLU A 93 7.64 10.88 -4.21
C GLU A 93 6.22 10.79 -4.76
N LEU A 94 5.35 11.74 -4.44
CA LEU A 94 3.98 11.80 -4.94
C LEU A 94 3.95 12.01 -6.47
N ILE A 95 4.78 12.91 -7.01
CA ILE A 95 4.88 13.16 -8.45
C ILE A 95 5.36 11.91 -9.20
N SER A 96 6.31 11.18 -8.62
CA SER A 96 6.88 9.97 -9.22
C SER A 96 6.06 8.70 -8.93
N LEU A 97 5.01 8.78 -8.10
CA LEU A 97 4.16 7.65 -7.74
C LEU A 97 3.34 7.19 -8.95
N LYS A 98 3.54 5.94 -9.36
CA LYS A 98 2.85 5.31 -10.49
C LYS A 98 2.36 3.92 -10.11
N ASN A 99 1.15 3.57 -10.53
CA ASN A 99 0.63 2.21 -10.53
C ASN A 99 1.31 1.44 -11.67
N ARG A 100 2.48 0.86 -11.39
CA ARG A 100 3.27 0.12 -12.39
C ARG A 100 2.62 -1.21 -12.75
N GLU A 101 2.94 -1.73 -13.92
CA GLU A 101 2.55 -3.08 -14.32
C GLU A 101 3.06 -4.12 -13.33
N GLY A 102 2.24 -5.13 -13.04
CA GLY A 102 2.54 -6.18 -12.05
C GLY A 102 2.36 -5.78 -10.59
N LEU A 103 2.22 -4.49 -10.27
CA LEU A 103 1.90 -4.03 -8.91
C LEU A 103 0.38 -3.92 -8.69
N SER A 104 -0.02 -4.14 -7.43
CA SER A 104 -1.42 -4.03 -7.00
C SER A 104 -1.84 -2.56 -6.88
N ILE A 105 -3.04 -2.25 -7.38
CA ILE A 105 -3.68 -0.94 -7.23
C ILE A 105 -3.84 -0.53 -5.76
N GLU A 106 -4.10 -1.49 -4.88
CA GLU A 106 -4.27 -1.26 -3.44
C GLU A 106 -2.96 -0.73 -2.82
N ASN A 107 -1.81 -1.27 -3.22
CA ASN A 107 -0.50 -0.75 -2.81
C ASN A 107 -0.26 0.68 -3.31
N TYR A 108 -0.67 0.99 -4.55
CA TYR A 108 -0.60 2.34 -5.09
C TYR A 108 -1.50 3.32 -4.31
N VAL A 109 -2.77 2.96 -4.08
CA VAL A 109 -3.74 3.76 -3.33
C VAL A 109 -3.25 4.02 -1.91
N SER A 110 -2.75 2.98 -1.23
CA SER A 110 -2.21 3.10 0.13
C SER A 110 -1.04 4.08 0.19
N LYS A 111 -0.08 3.98 -0.73
CA LYS A 111 1.03 4.93 -0.81
C LYS A 111 0.57 6.35 -1.15
N PHE A 112 -0.35 6.50 -2.09
CA PHE A 112 -0.91 7.79 -2.48
C PHE A 112 -1.58 8.49 -1.29
N LEU A 113 -2.45 7.79 -0.56
CA LEU A 113 -3.11 8.33 0.63
C LEU A 113 -2.11 8.67 1.73
N THR A 114 -1.09 7.82 1.93
CA THR A 114 -0.03 8.07 2.90
C THR A 114 0.72 9.37 2.58
N LEU A 115 1.12 9.58 1.32
CA LEU A 115 1.87 10.77 0.93
C LEU A 115 1.02 12.04 1.01
N THR A 116 -0.23 11.99 0.52
CA THR A 116 -1.13 13.15 0.56
C THR A 116 -1.51 13.55 1.98
N ASN A 117 -1.68 12.60 2.90
CA ASN A 117 -1.94 12.88 4.31
C ASN A 117 -0.74 13.48 5.06
N LYS A 118 0.50 13.24 4.59
CA LYS A 118 1.71 13.81 5.21
C LYS A 118 1.96 15.27 4.80
N ILE A 119 1.34 15.73 3.71
CA ILE A 119 1.43 17.11 3.25
C ILE A 119 0.42 17.95 4.05
N SER A 120 0.89 19.07 4.61
CA SER A 120 0.10 19.92 5.52
C SER A 120 -1.19 20.46 4.91
N PHE A 121 -1.17 20.82 3.64
CA PHE A 121 -2.33 21.24 2.88
C PHE A 121 -2.16 20.86 1.41
N MET A 122 -3.19 20.23 0.84
CA MET A 122 -3.29 19.89 -0.57
C MET A 122 -4.76 19.98 -0.97
N ALA A 123 -5.05 20.72 -2.03
CA ALA A 123 -6.42 20.90 -2.50
C ALA A 123 -6.97 19.59 -3.10
N GLU A 124 -8.29 19.37 -3.03
CA GLU A 124 -8.89 18.10 -3.48
C GLU A 124 -8.75 17.87 -4.99
N ASP A 125 -8.77 18.94 -5.78
CA ASP A 125 -8.49 18.91 -7.23
C ASP A 125 -7.03 18.56 -7.51
N GLU A 126 -6.08 19.09 -6.73
CA GLU A 126 -4.67 18.73 -6.78
C GLU A 126 -4.47 17.24 -6.44
N LYS A 127 -5.13 16.74 -5.39
CA LYS A 127 -5.13 15.30 -5.06
C LYS A 127 -5.67 14.47 -6.22
N MET A 128 -6.81 14.86 -6.78
CA MET A 128 -7.44 14.17 -7.91
C MET A 128 -6.53 14.15 -9.14
N PHE A 129 -5.85 15.26 -9.42
CA PHE A 129 -4.87 15.36 -10.49
C PHE A 129 -3.72 14.36 -10.29
N HIS A 130 -3.06 14.38 -9.12
CA HIS A 130 -1.95 13.46 -8.82
C HIS A 130 -2.38 11.99 -8.83
N PHE A 131 -3.57 11.69 -8.29
CA PHE A 131 -4.15 10.35 -8.33
C PHE A 131 -4.30 9.89 -9.78
N THR A 132 -4.96 10.69 -10.62
CA THR A 132 -5.24 10.35 -12.02
C THR A 132 -3.96 10.19 -12.85
N GLN A 133 -2.95 11.04 -12.61
CA GLN A 133 -1.65 10.94 -13.27
C GLN A 133 -0.87 9.68 -12.87
N GLY A 134 -1.10 9.16 -11.67
CA GLY A 134 -0.44 7.96 -11.17
C GLY A 134 -1.03 6.65 -11.68
N LEU A 135 -2.26 6.66 -12.19
CA LEU A 135 -2.97 5.45 -12.65
C LEU A 135 -2.43 4.89 -13.97
N LYS A 136 -2.75 3.61 -14.21
CA LYS A 136 -2.57 2.99 -15.52
C LYS A 136 -3.48 3.65 -16.54
N GLU A 137 -3.02 3.71 -17.79
CA GLU A 137 -3.72 4.38 -18.88
C GLU A 137 -5.14 3.82 -19.12
N SER A 138 -5.33 2.51 -18.98
CA SER A 138 -6.65 1.87 -19.09
C SER A 138 -7.63 2.37 -18.02
N THR A 139 -7.21 2.42 -16.76
CA THR A 139 -8.02 2.92 -15.65
C THR A 139 -8.30 4.41 -15.79
N LYS A 140 -7.29 5.19 -16.22
CA LYS A 140 -7.42 6.63 -16.46
C LYS A 140 -8.49 6.94 -17.50
N ARG A 141 -8.49 6.24 -18.64
CA ARG A 141 -9.50 6.40 -19.69
C ARG A 141 -10.90 6.12 -19.17
N GLU A 142 -11.06 5.06 -18.38
CA GLU A 142 -12.37 4.70 -17.84
C GLU A 142 -12.92 5.78 -16.88
N LEU A 143 -12.07 6.38 -16.03
CA LEU A 143 -12.47 7.51 -15.19
C LEU A 143 -12.97 8.70 -16.01
N VAL A 144 -12.26 9.01 -17.11
CA VAL A 144 -12.66 10.08 -18.04
C VAL A 144 -13.97 9.76 -18.74
N CYS A 145 -14.14 8.54 -19.27
CA CYS A 145 -15.38 8.11 -19.92
C CYS A 145 -16.59 8.18 -18.99
N ARG A 146 -16.40 7.96 -17.69
CA ARG A 146 -17.45 8.05 -16.67
C ARG A 146 -17.58 9.43 -16.02
N ASN A 147 -16.80 10.41 -16.49
CA ASN A 147 -16.76 11.78 -15.96
C ASN A 147 -16.55 11.85 -14.43
N ILE A 148 -15.68 10.99 -13.90
CA ILE A 148 -15.39 10.96 -12.46
C ILE A 148 -14.32 12.00 -12.15
N THR A 149 -14.71 13.03 -11.40
CA THR A 149 -13.86 14.18 -11.04
C THR A 149 -13.58 14.29 -9.55
N ILE A 150 -14.21 13.43 -8.73
CA ILE A 150 -14.12 13.46 -7.26
C ILE A 150 -13.30 12.27 -6.78
N LEU A 151 -12.27 12.53 -5.97
CA LEU A 151 -11.34 11.52 -5.46
C LEU A 151 -12.04 10.37 -4.73
N ASN A 152 -13.02 10.69 -3.88
CA ASN A 152 -13.81 9.70 -3.12
C ASN A 152 -14.54 8.69 -4.02
N SER A 153 -14.89 9.09 -5.24
CA SER A 153 -15.51 8.19 -6.24
C SER A 153 -14.46 7.49 -7.11
N ALA A 154 -13.35 8.18 -7.39
CA ALA A 154 -12.29 7.66 -8.26
C ALA A 154 -11.53 6.47 -7.65
N ILE A 155 -11.21 6.52 -6.35
CA ILE A 155 -10.47 5.45 -5.65
C ILE A 155 -11.20 4.09 -5.70
N PRO A 156 -12.46 3.96 -5.23
CA PRO A 156 -13.14 2.67 -5.23
C PRO A 156 -13.35 2.13 -6.66
N LEU A 157 -13.64 3.00 -7.62
CA LEU A 157 -13.79 2.62 -9.02
C LEU A 157 -12.47 2.10 -9.61
N ALA A 158 -11.34 2.75 -9.33
CA ALA A 158 -10.03 2.31 -9.80
C ALA A 158 -9.69 0.90 -9.28
N ILE A 159 -9.96 0.63 -8.00
CA ILE A 159 -9.79 -0.70 -7.39
C ILE A 159 -10.69 -1.73 -8.09
N GLN A 160 -11.95 -1.39 -8.30
CA GLN A 160 -12.92 -2.26 -8.95
C GLN A 160 -12.47 -2.64 -10.38
N LEU A 161 -12.04 -1.67 -11.19
CA LEU A 161 -11.58 -1.90 -12.57
C LEU A 161 -10.35 -2.82 -12.64
N GLU A 162 -9.39 -2.63 -11.74
CA GLU A 162 -8.21 -3.50 -11.61
C GLU A 162 -8.58 -4.92 -11.17
N SER A 163 -9.54 -5.08 -10.27
CA SER A 163 -10.01 -6.40 -9.85
C SER A 163 -10.69 -7.16 -11.00
N PHE A 164 -11.47 -6.47 -11.83
CA PHE A 164 -12.11 -7.05 -13.00
C PHE A 164 -11.10 -7.46 -14.06
N THR A 165 -10.14 -6.60 -14.39
CA THR A 165 -9.11 -6.92 -15.39
C THR A 165 -8.26 -8.13 -15.00
N LYS A 166 -7.89 -8.27 -13.71
CA LYS A 166 -7.21 -9.47 -13.18
C LYS A 166 -8.07 -10.73 -13.34
N SER A 167 -9.37 -10.62 -13.05
CA SER A 167 -10.31 -11.74 -13.18
C SER A 167 -10.47 -12.19 -14.65
N VAL A 168 -10.62 -11.24 -15.58
CA VAL A 168 -10.71 -11.53 -17.02
C VAL A 168 -9.42 -12.15 -17.54
N ALA A 169 -8.25 -11.62 -17.16
CA ALA A 169 -6.95 -12.18 -17.55
C ALA A 169 -6.79 -13.63 -17.07
N LYS A 170 -7.19 -13.92 -15.83
CA LYS A 170 -7.18 -15.28 -15.26
C LYS A 170 -8.08 -16.24 -16.04
N ILE A 171 -9.31 -15.82 -16.36
CA ILE A 171 -10.26 -16.61 -17.18
C ILE A 171 -9.66 -16.91 -18.56
N ASN A 172 -9.10 -15.90 -19.22
CA ASN A 172 -8.50 -16.05 -20.54
C ASN A 172 -7.28 -16.99 -20.52
N TYR A 173 -6.44 -16.92 -19.48
CA TYR A 173 -5.34 -17.85 -19.27
C TYR A 173 -5.82 -19.30 -19.16
N PHE A 174 -6.84 -19.56 -18.32
CA PHE A 174 -7.41 -20.91 -18.20
C PHE A 174 -8.02 -21.42 -19.50
N ARG A 175 -8.74 -20.55 -20.23
CA ARG A 175 -9.34 -20.91 -21.52
C ARG A 175 -8.27 -21.28 -22.55
N ASN A 176 -7.19 -20.51 -22.62
CA ASN A 176 -6.09 -20.76 -23.55
C ASN A 176 -5.31 -22.03 -23.23
N ASN A 177 -5.07 -22.32 -21.94
CA ASN A 177 -4.42 -23.57 -21.55
C ASN A 177 -5.29 -24.81 -21.80
N LYS A 178 -6.61 -24.71 -21.57
CA LYS A 178 -7.54 -25.79 -21.94
C LYS A 178 -7.54 -26.04 -23.45
N SER A 179 -7.51 -24.98 -24.26
CA SER A 179 -7.41 -25.11 -25.72
C SER A 179 -6.10 -25.76 -26.16
N LYS A 180 -4.96 -25.34 -25.59
CA LYS A 180 -3.65 -25.94 -25.91
C LYS A 180 -3.58 -27.41 -25.54
N ASN A 181 -4.08 -27.78 -24.37
CA ASN A 181 -4.14 -29.18 -23.94
C ASN A 181 -5.02 -30.00 -24.89
N ASN A 182 -6.20 -29.49 -25.27
CA ASN A 182 -7.07 -30.18 -26.22
C ASN A 182 -6.42 -30.38 -27.59
N VAL A 183 -5.63 -29.41 -28.07
CA VAL A 183 -4.88 -29.53 -29.33
C VAL A 183 -3.76 -30.56 -29.21
N LEU A 184 -3.02 -30.59 -28.10
CA LEU A 184 -1.99 -31.59 -27.84
C LEU A 184 -2.59 -33.01 -27.79
N PHE A 185 -3.69 -33.20 -27.05
CA PHE A 185 -4.38 -34.48 -26.98
C PHE A 185 -4.87 -34.92 -28.36
N LYS A 186 -5.49 -34.03 -29.14
CA LYS A 186 -5.97 -34.36 -30.49
C LYS A 186 -4.82 -34.77 -31.43
N LYS A 187 -3.66 -34.11 -31.32
CA LYS A 187 -2.46 -34.48 -32.09
C LYS A 187 -1.94 -35.86 -31.70
N GLN A 188 -1.85 -36.15 -30.41
CA GLN A 188 -1.39 -37.46 -29.90
C GLN A 188 -2.32 -38.61 -30.34
N TYR A 189 -3.63 -38.38 -30.38
CA TYR A 189 -4.59 -39.37 -30.89
C TYR A 189 -4.45 -39.60 -32.40
N LEU A 190 -4.19 -38.56 -33.20
CA LEU A 190 -3.96 -38.69 -34.64
C LEU A 190 -2.67 -39.47 -34.92
N ASP A 191 -1.59 -39.17 -34.21
CA ASP A 191 -0.30 -39.88 -34.35
C ASP A 191 -0.45 -41.37 -33.99
N LEU A 192 -1.21 -41.70 -32.93
CA LEU A 192 -1.49 -43.09 -32.54
C LEU A 192 -2.43 -43.81 -33.53
N PHE A 193 -3.40 -43.10 -34.10
CA PHE A 193 -4.31 -43.65 -35.10
C PHE A 193 -3.58 -43.95 -36.41
N ASP A 194 -2.68 -43.06 -36.86
CA ASP A 194 -1.87 -43.28 -38.06
C ASP A 194 -0.90 -44.47 -37.89
N LEU A 195 -0.31 -44.64 -36.70
CA LEU A 195 0.51 -45.81 -36.35
C LEU A 195 -0.31 -47.12 -36.37
N TRP A 196 -1.55 -47.09 -35.88
CA TRP A 196 -2.45 -48.24 -35.90
C TRP A 196 -2.89 -48.62 -37.33
N ILE A 197 -3.23 -47.63 -38.16
CA ILE A 197 -3.56 -47.84 -39.58
C ILE A 197 -2.36 -48.40 -40.35
N TYR A 198 -1.15 -47.93 -40.06
CA TYR A 198 0.07 -48.45 -40.67
C TYR A 198 0.30 -49.93 -40.30
N SER A 199 0.12 -50.28 -39.02
CA SER A 199 0.24 -51.67 -38.53
C SER A 199 -0.78 -52.62 -39.20
N LEU A 200 -2.03 -52.20 -39.38
CA LEU A 200 -3.05 -52.99 -40.08
C LEU A 200 -2.73 -53.19 -41.57
N LYS A 201 -2.21 -52.15 -42.25
CA LYS A 201 -1.77 -52.26 -43.65
C LYS A 201 -0.58 -53.20 -43.81
N THR A 202 0.31 -53.26 -42.84
CA THR A 202 1.45 -54.20 -42.87
C THR A 202 1.03 -55.63 -42.57
N HIS A 203 0.02 -55.86 -41.72
CA HIS A 203 -0.47 -57.21 -41.44
C HIS A 203 -1.30 -57.82 -42.58
N ASN A 204 -2.08 -57.01 -43.31
CA ASN A 204 -2.84 -57.50 -44.47
C ASN A 204 -1.99 -57.81 -45.72
N ARG A 205 -0.70 -57.42 -45.74
CA ARG A 205 0.23 -57.81 -46.83
C ARG A 205 0.88 -59.18 -46.63
N PHE A 206 0.70 -59.82 -45.47
CA PHE A 206 1.25 -61.15 -45.21
C PHE A 206 0.27 -62.29 -45.52
N HIS A 207 -0.98 -62.00 -45.89
CA HIS A 207 -1.96 -63.02 -46.24
C HIS A 207 -2.08 -63.34 -47.73
N ASP A 208 -1.38 -62.59 -48.61
CA ASP A 208 -1.31 -62.82 -50.06
C ASP A 208 0.03 -63.48 -50.50
N MET A 209 0.80 -64.06 -49.56
CA MET A 209 2.07 -64.74 -49.83
C MET A 209 2.17 -66.14 -49.18
N ILE A 210 1.10 -66.92 -49.23
CA ILE A 210 1.11 -68.39 -49.11
C ILE A 210 0.26 -68.95 -50.24
#